data_AF-A0A957MZX5-F1
#
_entry.id   AF-A0A957MZX5-F1
#
_cell.length_a   1.000
_cell.length_b   1.000
_cell.length_c   1.000
_cell.angle_alpha   90.00
_cell.angle_beta   90.00
_cell.angle_gamma   90.00
#
_symmetry.space_group_name_H-M   'P 1'
#
loop_
_entity.id
_entity.type
_entity.pdbx_description
1 polymer ?
#
loop_
_entity_poly.entity_id
_entity_poly.type
_entity_poly.pdbx_seq_one_letter_code
_entity_poly.pdbx_strand_id
1 'polypeptide(L)'
;PLPPMIWPTNGSKLAAATMFTLFFGGNDFAPRALVDGEPIQEFLQRHYLGAIEQVVRRLRRFAHVLGYDTMNEPLPGYIGHADLGKRVGRLAMGPTPTPLQSMALGDGLAQEVAEWPLTFGALRLPGRVRLNAQGVRAWQAGAGCIWREHGVWDVDNSGLPRLLEPGYFAQVHGRTVNFTQDYYYPFARRFARHVRALDNRAAIFVQSEVTHDPPRWDGADAGALVYAPHWYDVMALFRREHLPWLALDTLKGSVAVTPPLIRRAFAAQMRAFRRASAERLHGAPVVLGEFGVPFDMHGGRAFRTGDFSAQEQALDRSFRAVEGALLSSTLWNYTADNSNAHGDQWNGEDLSIFSRDQMRDDGDPRYNGGRALAAAIRPYARAVAGEALTMSFDRARRRFEFSFVQDPAIAAPTEIFVPRLHFGRGCMVQVSDGSYTLDEATETLHYTHDPAQAIHTLRIDGL
;
A
#
# COMPACT_ATOMS: atom_id res chain seq x y z
N PRO A 1 -0.07 24.88 -9.80
CA PRO A 1 0.32 23.46 -9.66
C PRO A 1 1.53 23.32 -8.72
N LEU A 2 1.42 22.48 -7.70
CA LEU A 2 2.60 22.04 -6.96
C LEU A 2 3.57 21.35 -7.96
N PRO A 3 4.89 21.49 -7.79
CA PRO A 3 5.84 20.78 -8.65
C PRO A 3 5.61 19.26 -8.55
N PRO A 4 5.85 18.48 -9.62
CA PRO A 4 5.71 17.03 -9.60
C PRO A 4 6.41 16.44 -8.37
N MET A 5 5.63 15.81 -7.49
CA MET A 5 6.18 15.30 -6.23
C MET A 5 6.94 14.00 -6.47
N ILE A 6 8.15 13.92 -5.92
CA ILE A 6 8.94 12.69 -5.91
C ILE A 6 8.59 11.90 -4.63
N TRP A 7 7.30 11.61 -4.46
CA TRP A 7 6.76 11.03 -3.22
C TRP A 7 7.48 9.75 -2.74
N PRO A 8 7.89 8.79 -3.61
CA PRO A 8 8.45 7.51 -3.16
C PRO A 8 9.80 7.64 -2.45
N THR A 9 10.48 8.79 -2.61
CA THR A 9 11.81 9.04 -2.03
C THR A 9 11.80 10.17 -1.02
N ASN A 10 10.63 10.76 -0.72
CA ASN A 10 10.53 11.84 0.27
C ASN A 10 10.73 11.33 1.70
N GLY A 11 10.38 10.07 1.98
CA GLY A 11 10.50 9.45 3.31
C GLY A 11 11.92 9.48 3.90
N SER A 12 12.96 9.53 3.05
CA SER A 12 14.36 9.59 3.49
C SER A 12 14.93 11.00 3.62
N LYS A 13 14.18 12.03 3.20
CA LYS A 13 14.59 13.44 3.28
C LYS A 13 14.32 14.00 4.66
N LEU A 14 15.07 15.05 5.03
CA LEU A 14 15.18 15.58 6.39
C LEU A 14 13.87 15.62 7.17
N ALA A 15 12.85 16.32 6.67
CA ALA A 15 11.61 16.55 7.41
C ALA A 15 10.87 15.24 7.70
N ALA A 16 10.58 14.43 6.68
CA ALA A 16 9.86 13.17 6.85
C ALA A 16 10.67 12.18 7.70
N ALA A 17 11.95 11.99 7.38
CA ALA A 17 12.80 11.05 8.10
C ALA A 17 12.96 11.44 9.59
N THR A 18 13.10 12.74 9.88
CA THR A 18 13.14 13.25 11.25
C THR A 18 11.83 12.96 11.97
N MET A 19 10.69 13.35 11.40
CA MET A 19 9.40 13.20 12.06
C MET A 19 9.02 11.74 12.32
N PHE A 20 9.28 10.82 11.38
CA PHE A 20 9.07 9.40 11.61
C PHE A 20 9.98 8.85 12.72
N THR A 21 11.24 9.27 12.76
CA THR A 21 12.18 8.87 13.82
C THR A 21 11.71 9.35 15.19
N LEU A 22 11.26 10.61 15.30
CA LEU A 22 10.74 11.17 16.54
C LEU A 22 9.42 10.51 16.98
N PHE A 23 8.53 10.22 16.02
CA PHE A 23 7.23 9.58 16.29
C PHE A 23 7.39 8.17 16.84
N PHE A 24 8.31 7.38 16.28
CA PHE A 24 8.45 5.97 16.63
C PHE A 24 9.50 5.70 17.71
N GLY A 25 10.66 6.38 17.66
CA GLY A 25 11.83 6.12 18.50
C GLY A 25 12.43 7.37 19.14
N GLY A 26 11.64 8.43 19.31
CA GLY A 26 12.12 9.68 19.92
C GLY A 26 12.65 9.49 21.35
N ASN A 27 12.13 8.55 22.13
CA ASN A 27 12.64 8.28 23.48
C ASN A 27 14.07 7.74 23.48
N ASP A 28 14.45 6.95 22.46
CA ASP A 28 15.78 6.35 22.36
C ASP A 28 16.76 7.27 21.62
N PHE A 29 16.33 7.90 20.52
CA PHE A 29 17.20 8.66 19.62
C PHE A 29 17.14 10.17 19.81
N ALA A 30 16.14 10.70 20.50
CA ALA A 30 16.02 12.13 20.79
C ALA A 30 15.56 12.40 22.23
N PRO A 31 16.20 11.81 23.27
CA PRO A 31 15.73 11.89 24.65
C PRO A 31 15.69 13.32 25.23
N ARG A 32 16.39 14.28 24.62
CA ARG A 32 16.35 15.70 25.03
C ARG A 32 15.26 16.51 24.32
N ALA A 33 14.60 15.94 23.31
CA ALA A 33 13.53 16.62 22.59
C ALA A 33 12.22 16.52 23.39
N LEU A 34 11.82 17.64 23.99
CA LEU A 34 10.62 17.75 24.81
C LEU A 34 9.66 18.80 24.22
N VAL A 35 8.35 18.57 24.40
CA VAL A 35 7.29 19.56 24.15
C VAL A 35 6.56 19.79 25.46
N ASP A 36 6.65 21.01 26.01
CA ASP A 36 6.09 21.37 27.32
C ASP A 36 6.49 20.39 28.46
N GLY A 37 7.71 19.86 28.39
CA GLY A 37 8.25 18.89 29.35
C GLY A 37 7.90 17.42 29.07
N GLU A 38 7.06 17.14 28.08
CA GLU A 38 6.72 15.78 27.63
C GLU A 38 7.72 15.29 26.57
N PRO A 39 8.19 14.03 26.63
CA PRO A 39 9.00 13.44 25.56
C PRO A 39 8.30 13.53 24.20
N ILE A 40 9.03 13.94 23.16
CA ILE A 40 8.45 14.18 21.83
C ILE A 40 7.69 12.97 21.27
N GLN A 41 8.18 11.74 21.52
CA GLN A 41 7.51 10.51 21.09
C GLN A 41 6.13 10.38 21.76
N GLU A 42 6.05 10.61 23.06
CA GLU A 42 4.80 10.52 23.83
C GLU A 42 3.82 11.60 23.40
N PHE A 43 4.29 12.83 23.22
CA PHE A 43 3.48 13.93 22.73
C PHE A 43 2.86 13.57 21.36
N LEU A 44 3.68 13.18 20.39
CA LEU A 44 3.22 12.87 19.04
C LEU A 44 2.25 11.68 19.01
N GLN A 45 2.58 10.57 19.70
CA GLN A 45 1.72 9.40 19.73
C GLN A 45 0.41 9.67 20.48
N ARG A 46 0.44 10.39 21.61
CA ARG A 46 -0.77 10.76 22.36
C ARG A 46 -1.72 11.58 21.51
N HIS A 47 -1.22 12.56 20.75
CA HIS A 47 -2.05 13.37 19.87
C HIS A 47 -2.59 12.58 18.67
N TYR A 48 -1.78 11.70 18.07
CA TYR A 48 -2.25 10.81 17.00
C TYR A 48 -3.38 9.88 17.49
N LEU A 49 -3.16 9.20 18.62
CA LEU A 49 -4.14 8.30 19.22
C LEU A 49 -5.41 9.05 19.62
N GLY A 50 -5.28 10.24 20.22
CA GLY A 50 -6.42 11.09 20.56
C GLY A 50 -7.26 11.48 19.34
N ALA A 51 -6.63 11.74 18.19
CA ALA A 51 -7.35 12.00 16.93
C ALA A 51 -8.11 10.75 16.43
N ILE A 52 -7.45 9.58 16.45
CA ILE A 52 -8.08 8.30 16.08
C ILE A 52 -9.26 7.98 17.00
N GLU A 53 -9.15 8.22 18.31
CA GLU A 53 -10.26 8.01 19.23
C GLU A 53 -11.51 8.81 18.85
N GLN A 54 -11.36 10.04 18.31
CA GLN A 54 -12.52 10.81 17.83
C GLN A 54 -13.19 10.13 16.64
N VAL A 55 -12.40 9.57 15.72
CA VAL A 55 -12.91 8.78 14.59
C VAL A 55 -13.66 7.56 15.11
N VAL A 56 -13.07 6.80 16.04
CA VAL A 56 -13.71 5.61 16.63
C VAL A 56 -15.03 5.96 17.32
N ARG A 57 -15.07 7.02 18.15
CA ARG A 57 -16.29 7.48 18.83
C ARG A 57 -17.41 7.79 17.84
N ARG A 58 -17.07 8.38 16.69
CA ARG A 58 -18.04 8.72 15.65
C ARG A 58 -18.54 7.50 14.88
N LEU A 59 -17.65 6.55 14.60
CA LEU A 59 -17.91 5.47 13.64
C LEU A 59 -18.37 4.15 14.29
N ARG A 60 -18.04 3.88 15.56
CA ARG A 60 -18.36 2.61 16.24
C ARG A 60 -19.83 2.19 16.21
N ARG A 61 -20.76 3.15 16.04
CA ARG A 61 -22.21 2.88 15.95
C ARG A 61 -22.62 2.18 14.66
N PHE A 62 -21.78 2.19 13.63
CA PHE A 62 -22.09 1.61 12.32
C PHE A 62 -21.61 0.16 12.27
N ALA A 63 -22.51 -0.77 11.99
CA ALA A 63 -22.19 -2.20 11.90
C ALA A 63 -21.24 -2.53 10.73
N HIS A 64 -21.14 -1.66 9.73
CA HIS A 64 -20.31 -1.85 8.53
C HIS A 64 -18.85 -1.38 8.72
N VAL A 65 -18.52 -0.78 9.87
CA VAL A 65 -17.14 -0.43 10.20
C VAL A 65 -16.47 -1.66 10.79
N LEU A 66 -15.66 -2.33 9.96
CA LEU A 66 -14.97 -3.57 10.36
C LEU A 66 -13.84 -3.32 11.35
N GLY A 67 -13.18 -2.16 11.26
CA GLY A 67 -11.98 -1.89 12.01
C GLY A 67 -11.29 -0.61 11.59
N TYR A 68 -10.06 -0.43 12.08
CA TYR A 68 -9.26 0.77 11.86
C TYR A 68 -7.83 0.39 11.51
N ASP A 69 -7.28 1.08 10.52
CA ASP A 69 -5.88 0.94 10.11
C ASP A 69 -4.97 1.76 11.00
N THR A 70 -3.93 1.10 11.51
CA THR A 70 -2.91 1.67 12.38
C THR A 70 -2.22 2.89 11.78
N MET A 71 -1.75 2.80 10.54
CA MET A 71 -1.04 3.84 9.81
C MET A 71 -0.76 3.36 8.39
N ASN A 72 -1.04 4.21 7.41
CA ASN A 72 -0.64 3.97 6.03
C ASN A 72 0.88 3.99 5.87
N GLU A 73 1.47 2.91 5.34
CA GLU A 73 2.88 2.78 5.02
C GLU A 73 3.82 3.34 6.11
N PRO A 74 3.85 2.75 7.31
CA PRO A 74 4.67 3.26 8.41
C PRO A 74 6.16 3.22 8.03
N LEU A 75 6.78 4.40 7.92
CA LEU A 75 8.19 4.53 7.55
C LEU A 75 9.11 4.57 8.77
N PRO A 76 10.33 3.99 8.68
CA PRO A 76 11.29 3.96 9.79
C PRO A 76 11.97 5.31 10.08
N GLY A 77 11.87 6.27 9.16
CA GLY A 77 12.75 7.43 9.18
C GLY A 77 14.22 7.01 9.10
N TYR A 78 15.01 7.34 10.12
CA TYR A 78 16.42 6.91 10.23
C TYR A 78 16.61 5.64 11.06
N ILE A 79 15.56 5.14 11.74
CA ILE A 79 15.65 4.00 12.67
C ILE A 79 16.17 2.76 11.93
N GLY A 80 17.24 2.15 12.47
CA GLY A 80 17.90 0.97 11.90
C GLY A 80 18.90 1.28 10.78
N HIS A 81 19.08 2.55 10.39
CA HIS A 81 20.04 2.90 9.34
C HIS A 81 21.49 2.86 9.86
N ALA A 82 22.31 2.02 9.24
CA ALA A 82 23.65 1.68 9.73
C ALA A 82 24.73 2.75 9.50
N ASP A 83 24.53 3.63 8.52
CA ASP A 83 25.56 4.58 8.09
C ASP A 83 24.95 5.85 7.49
N LEU A 84 24.93 6.93 8.27
CA LEU A 84 24.38 8.23 7.89
C LEU A 84 25.15 8.95 6.76
N GLY A 85 26.30 8.41 6.35
CA GLY A 85 27.03 8.83 5.15
C GLY A 85 26.50 8.19 3.87
N LYS A 86 25.55 7.25 3.96
CA LYS A 86 24.97 6.53 2.83
C LYS A 86 23.48 6.82 2.70
N ARG A 87 22.97 6.72 1.47
CA ARG A 87 21.55 6.88 1.13
C ARG A 87 20.68 5.88 1.91
N VAL A 88 19.51 6.34 2.35
CA VAL A 88 18.44 5.51 2.93
C VAL A 88 17.51 5.01 1.82
N GLY A 89 17.08 3.75 1.93
CA GLY A 89 16.11 3.15 1.01
C GLY A 89 16.71 2.66 -0.31
N ARG A 90 15.95 1.81 -1.01
CA ARG A 90 16.36 1.21 -2.29
C ARG A 90 16.07 2.10 -3.48
N LEU A 91 14.96 2.86 -3.45
CA LEU A 91 14.52 3.77 -4.51
C LEU A 91 15.21 5.14 -4.42
N ALA A 92 15.62 5.70 -5.56
CA ALA A 92 16.17 7.05 -5.68
C ALA A 92 15.63 7.71 -6.94
N MET A 93 15.22 8.97 -6.81
CA MET A 93 14.65 9.79 -7.87
C MET A 93 14.89 11.25 -7.53
N GLY A 94 15.37 12.02 -8.51
CA GLY A 94 15.79 13.41 -8.34
C GLY A 94 16.91 13.58 -7.30
N PRO A 95 17.03 14.78 -6.71
CA PRO A 95 18.03 15.05 -5.68
C PRO A 95 17.81 14.17 -4.45
N THR A 96 18.80 13.32 -4.17
CA THR A 96 18.73 12.28 -3.12
C THR A 96 19.93 12.41 -2.18
N PRO A 97 19.87 13.31 -1.19
CA PRO A 97 20.93 13.48 -0.19
C PRO A 97 21.10 12.24 0.70
N THR A 98 22.29 12.06 1.25
CA THR A 98 22.51 11.20 2.43
C THR A 98 21.85 11.81 3.68
N PRO A 99 21.65 11.07 4.78
CA PRO A 99 21.19 11.65 6.03
C PRO A 99 22.05 12.84 6.50
N LEU A 100 23.39 12.72 6.49
CA LEU A 100 24.28 13.84 6.83
C LEU A 100 24.02 15.06 5.94
N GLN A 101 23.97 14.86 4.61
CA GLN A 101 23.72 15.95 3.67
C GLN A 101 22.34 16.58 3.90
N SER A 102 21.33 15.76 4.21
CA SER A 102 19.97 16.25 4.52
C SER A 102 19.96 17.13 5.76
N MET A 103 20.64 16.71 6.83
CA MET A 103 20.75 17.48 8.07
C MET A 103 21.52 18.79 7.86
N ALA A 104 22.65 18.73 7.16
CA ALA A 104 23.46 19.90 6.81
C ALA A 104 22.66 20.90 5.94
N LEU A 105 21.94 20.42 4.92
CA LEU A 105 21.05 21.24 4.11
C LEU A 105 19.99 21.94 4.96
N GLY A 106 19.40 21.23 5.91
CA GLY A 106 18.42 21.81 6.84
C GLY A 106 18.99 22.89 7.77
N ASP A 107 20.27 22.81 8.10
CA ASP A 107 20.95 23.82 8.91
C ASP A 107 21.53 24.98 8.08
N GLY A 108 21.19 25.06 6.79
CA GLY A 108 21.62 26.14 5.90
C GLY A 108 22.99 25.92 5.25
N LEU A 109 23.56 24.72 5.35
CA LEU A 109 24.84 24.39 4.71
C LEU A 109 24.58 23.83 3.31
N ALA A 110 24.95 24.58 2.27
CA ALA A 110 24.81 24.12 0.89
C ALA A 110 25.55 22.79 0.67
N GLN A 111 24.89 21.81 0.04
CA GLN A 111 25.47 20.49 -0.24
C GLN A 111 25.41 20.17 -1.72
N GLU A 112 26.40 19.42 -2.19
CA GLU A 112 26.36 18.78 -3.50
C GLU A 112 25.88 17.34 -3.36
N VAL A 113 24.72 17.04 -3.92
CA VAL A 113 24.01 15.76 -3.72
C VAL A 113 23.87 15.01 -5.03
N ALA A 114 23.69 13.69 -4.95
CA ALA A 114 23.40 12.88 -6.12
C ALA A 114 22.02 13.23 -6.69
N GLU A 115 21.95 13.43 -8.01
CA GLU A 115 20.71 13.66 -8.74
C GLU A 115 20.38 12.47 -9.63
N TRP A 116 19.33 11.74 -9.26
CA TRP A 116 18.90 10.54 -9.95
C TRP A 116 17.86 10.87 -11.04
N PRO A 117 17.86 10.15 -12.17
CA PRO A 117 16.79 10.28 -13.16
C PRO A 117 15.41 10.10 -12.51
N LEU A 118 14.42 10.84 -12.99
CA LEU A 118 13.02 10.69 -12.57
C LEU A 118 12.36 9.43 -13.17
N THR A 119 13.05 8.71 -14.05
CA THR A 119 12.57 7.50 -14.72
C THR A 119 13.26 6.25 -14.17
N PHE A 120 12.46 5.24 -13.82
CA PHE A 120 12.95 3.98 -13.26
C PHE A 120 13.56 3.08 -14.34
N GLY A 121 14.80 2.64 -14.15
CA GLY A 121 15.46 1.66 -15.02
C GLY A 121 16.38 2.23 -16.11
N ALA A 122 16.66 3.52 -16.11
CA ALA A 122 17.84 4.02 -16.80
C ALA A 122 19.09 3.56 -16.03
N LEU A 123 19.97 2.79 -16.65
CA LEU A 123 21.35 2.53 -16.20
C LEU A 123 22.22 3.80 -16.25
N ARG A 124 21.63 4.98 -16.02
CA ARG A 124 22.34 6.25 -15.97
C ARG A 124 22.85 6.43 -14.57
N LEU A 125 24.17 6.61 -14.46
CA LEU A 125 24.79 7.05 -13.22
C LEU A 125 24.15 8.37 -12.78
N PRO A 126 23.95 8.57 -11.47
CA PRO A 126 23.40 9.83 -10.99
C PRO A 126 24.34 11.00 -11.36
N GLY A 127 23.75 12.13 -11.71
CA GLY A 127 24.45 13.41 -11.78
C GLY A 127 24.73 13.97 -10.40
N ARG A 128 25.20 15.22 -10.34
CA ARG A 128 25.37 15.97 -9.10
C ARG A 128 24.69 17.32 -9.22
N VAL A 129 24.01 17.73 -8.16
CA VAL A 129 23.34 19.03 -8.07
C VAL A 129 23.69 19.70 -6.75
N ARG A 130 23.96 21.00 -6.80
CA ARG A 130 24.18 21.82 -5.60
C ARG A 130 22.85 22.36 -5.09
N LEU A 131 22.51 22.03 -3.86
CA LEU A 131 21.28 22.46 -3.19
C LEU A 131 21.55 23.51 -2.10
N ASN A 132 20.54 24.33 -1.84
CA ASN A 132 20.50 25.35 -0.79
C ASN A 132 21.66 26.37 -0.85
N ALA A 133 21.97 26.90 -2.03
CA ALA A 133 23.04 27.88 -2.21
C ALA A 133 22.83 29.20 -1.43
N GLN A 134 21.58 29.51 -1.09
CA GLN A 134 21.18 30.70 -0.33
C GLN A 134 21.28 30.51 1.19
N GLY A 135 21.64 29.30 1.66
CA GLY A 135 21.81 29.00 3.08
C GLY A 135 20.53 29.14 3.91
N VAL A 136 19.37 28.84 3.31
CA VAL A 136 18.08 28.92 3.99
C VAL A 136 17.98 27.78 5.00
N ARG A 137 17.69 28.10 6.26
CA ARG A 137 17.50 27.10 7.31
C ARG A 137 16.07 26.56 7.27
N ALA A 138 15.93 25.25 7.49
CA ALA A 138 14.64 24.60 7.70
C ALA A 138 14.11 24.81 9.14
N TRP A 139 15.00 25.25 10.06
CA TRP A 139 14.69 25.48 11.47
C TRP A 139 14.32 26.95 11.72
N GLN A 140 13.42 27.17 12.68
CA GLN A 140 13.02 28.52 13.11
C GLN A 140 14.20 29.28 13.74
N ALA A 141 14.08 30.61 13.81
CA ALA A 141 15.06 31.44 14.49
C ALA A 141 15.22 31.00 15.96
N GLY A 142 16.47 30.82 16.40
CA GLY A 142 16.78 30.33 17.75
C GLY A 142 16.70 28.81 17.95
N ALA A 143 16.20 28.04 16.97
CA ALA A 143 16.16 26.58 17.01
C ALA A 143 17.33 25.97 16.21
N GLY A 144 17.91 24.89 16.73
CA GLY A 144 18.96 24.10 16.10
C GLY A 144 18.46 22.84 15.40
N CYS A 145 19.37 22.16 14.70
CA CYS A 145 19.09 20.82 14.21
C CYS A 145 19.09 19.83 15.38
N ILE A 146 17.94 19.19 15.63
CA ILE A 146 17.78 18.21 16.73
C ILE A 146 18.88 17.14 16.71
N TRP A 147 19.27 16.65 15.53
CA TRP A 147 20.31 15.62 15.42
C TRP A 147 21.71 16.15 15.71
N ARG A 148 22.00 17.42 15.40
CA ARG A 148 23.25 18.07 15.80
C ARG A 148 23.29 18.27 17.32
N GLU A 149 22.18 18.70 17.90
CA GLU A 149 22.01 18.83 19.36
C GLU A 149 22.19 17.48 20.06
N HIS A 150 21.88 16.36 19.40
CA HIS A 150 22.07 15.00 19.90
C HIS A 150 23.46 14.41 19.61
N GLY A 151 24.38 15.18 19.04
CA GLY A 151 25.75 14.75 18.78
C GLY A 151 25.87 13.75 17.63
N VAL A 152 24.90 13.72 16.70
CA VAL A 152 24.95 12.82 15.53
C VAL A 152 25.98 13.30 14.52
N TRP A 153 26.06 14.61 14.32
CA TRP A 153 26.95 15.28 13.37
C TRP A 153 27.29 16.68 13.87
N ASP A 154 28.35 17.28 13.32
CA ASP A 154 28.71 18.68 13.54
C ASP A 154 29.46 19.24 12.31
N VAL A 155 29.94 20.48 12.38
CA VAL A 155 30.85 21.07 11.40
C VAL A 155 32.30 20.94 11.88
N ASP A 156 33.20 20.61 10.96
CA ASP A 156 34.63 20.61 11.25
C ASP A 156 35.23 22.04 11.23
N ASN A 157 36.55 22.13 11.47
CA ASN A 157 37.27 23.40 11.50
C ASN A 157 37.25 24.16 10.15
N SER A 158 36.90 23.48 9.05
CA SER A 158 36.75 24.07 7.72
C SER A 158 35.31 24.47 7.40
N GLY A 159 34.38 24.27 8.34
CA GLY A 159 32.96 24.55 8.16
C GLY A 159 32.20 23.47 7.36
N LEU A 160 32.81 22.30 7.16
CA LEU A 160 32.19 21.20 6.42
C LEU A 160 31.47 20.24 7.38
N PRO A 161 30.30 19.69 6.99
CA PRO A 161 29.57 18.75 7.83
C PRO A 161 30.32 17.43 7.98
N ARG A 162 30.39 16.92 9.21
CA ARG A 162 31.06 15.69 9.60
C ARG A 162 30.18 14.86 10.54
N LEU A 163 30.10 13.55 10.31
CA LEU A 163 29.48 12.63 11.24
C LEU A 163 30.33 12.44 12.49
N LEU A 164 29.68 12.50 13.65
CA LEU A 164 30.26 12.14 14.93
C LEU A 164 29.91 10.68 15.25
N GLU A 165 28.66 10.28 14.98
CA GLU A 165 28.15 8.93 15.22
C GLU A 165 27.46 8.37 13.95
N PRO A 166 28.21 7.75 13.01
CA PRO A 166 27.66 7.29 11.74
C PRO A 166 26.52 6.26 11.87
N GLY A 167 26.54 5.45 12.93
CA GLY A 167 25.56 4.40 13.20
C GLY A 167 24.55 4.76 14.30
N TYR A 168 24.34 6.05 14.58
CA TYR A 168 23.53 6.53 15.71
C TYR A 168 22.14 5.87 15.82
N PHE A 169 21.48 5.63 14.68
CA PHE A 169 20.13 5.06 14.65
C PHE A 169 20.10 3.53 14.53
N ALA A 170 21.26 2.88 14.43
CA ALA A 170 21.35 1.45 14.16
C ALA A 170 21.23 0.59 15.41
N GLN A 171 21.64 1.12 16.57
CA GLN A 171 21.72 0.38 17.82
C GLN A 171 21.19 1.18 19.01
N VAL A 172 20.57 0.48 19.95
CA VAL A 172 20.17 1.01 21.25
C VAL A 172 20.69 0.05 22.32
N HIS A 173 21.40 0.56 23.32
CA HIS A 173 22.05 -0.23 24.38
C HIS A 173 22.90 -1.42 23.86
N GLY A 174 23.64 -1.21 22.76
CA GLY A 174 24.50 -2.23 22.15
C GLY A 174 23.77 -3.32 21.35
N ARG A 175 22.45 -3.19 21.15
CA ARG A 175 21.64 -4.10 20.35
C ARG A 175 21.21 -3.44 19.05
N THR A 176 21.41 -4.12 17.92
CA THR A 176 20.85 -3.71 16.63
C THR A 176 19.33 -3.68 16.69
N VAL A 177 18.75 -2.58 16.27
CA VAL A 177 17.31 -2.39 16.32
C VAL A 177 16.62 -2.93 15.07
N ASN A 178 15.39 -3.40 15.24
CA ASN A 178 14.47 -3.77 14.18
C ASN A 178 13.28 -2.83 14.22
N PHE A 179 13.13 -1.92 13.25
CA PHE A 179 12.05 -0.93 13.25
C PHE A 179 10.66 -1.55 13.47
N THR A 180 10.33 -2.57 12.68
CA THR A 180 9.01 -3.22 12.72
C THR A 180 8.69 -3.79 14.10
N GLN A 181 9.64 -4.48 14.73
CA GLN A 181 9.43 -5.19 15.99
C GLN A 181 9.65 -4.32 17.23
N ASP A 182 10.66 -3.45 17.21
CA ASP A 182 11.09 -2.67 18.37
C ASP A 182 10.31 -1.35 18.52
N TYR A 183 9.75 -0.80 17.44
CA TYR A 183 9.12 0.53 17.47
C TYR A 183 7.70 0.57 16.90
N TYR A 184 7.49 0.06 15.69
CA TYR A 184 6.16 0.04 15.10
C TYR A 184 5.20 -0.88 15.88
N TYR A 185 5.64 -2.08 16.26
CA TYR A 185 4.82 -3.02 17.03
C TYR A 185 4.33 -2.46 18.38
N PRO A 186 5.17 -1.87 19.25
CA PRO A 186 4.70 -1.20 20.46
C PRO A 186 3.65 -0.11 20.19
N PHE A 187 3.86 0.69 19.15
CA PHE A 187 2.87 1.69 18.73
C PHE A 187 1.55 1.04 18.29
N ALA A 188 1.60 0.03 17.42
CA ALA A 188 0.42 -0.69 16.94
C ALA A 188 -0.36 -1.35 18.09
N ARG A 189 0.32 -1.89 19.11
CA ARG A 189 -0.32 -2.39 20.34
C ARG A 189 -0.97 -1.28 21.15
N ARG A 190 -0.34 -0.11 21.26
CA ARG A 190 -0.94 1.05 21.91
C ARG A 190 -2.19 1.50 21.16
N PHE A 191 -2.11 1.62 19.84
CA PHE A 191 -3.25 1.89 18.96
C PHE A 191 -4.40 0.91 19.19
N ALA A 192 -4.12 -0.40 19.15
CA ALA A 192 -5.12 -1.44 19.36
C ALA A 192 -5.84 -1.30 20.71
N ARG A 193 -5.10 -1.01 21.79
CA ARG A 193 -5.69 -0.78 23.12
C ARG A 193 -6.62 0.44 23.15
N HIS A 194 -6.20 1.57 22.58
CA HIS A 194 -7.01 2.79 22.54
C HIS A 194 -8.29 2.61 21.71
N VAL A 195 -8.19 1.97 20.55
CA VAL A 195 -9.35 1.66 19.69
C VAL A 195 -10.31 0.71 20.42
N ARG A 196 -9.81 -0.42 20.95
CA ARG A 196 -10.67 -1.45 21.56
C ARG A 196 -11.25 -1.04 22.91
N ALA A 197 -10.67 -0.05 23.59
CA ALA A 197 -11.30 0.58 24.74
C ALA A 197 -12.62 1.30 24.39
N LEU A 198 -12.78 1.71 23.12
CA LEU A 198 -13.96 2.42 22.62
C LEU A 198 -14.88 1.56 21.76
N ASP A 199 -14.31 0.60 21.02
CA ASP A 199 -15.03 -0.38 20.20
C ASP A 199 -14.32 -1.75 20.25
N ASN A 200 -14.75 -2.62 21.16
CA ASN A 200 -14.13 -3.93 21.39
C ASN A 200 -14.33 -4.94 20.24
N ARG A 201 -15.20 -4.63 19.26
CA ARG A 201 -15.44 -5.45 18.06
C ARG A 201 -14.47 -5.13 16.93
N ALA A 202 -13.83 -3.96 16.98
CA ALA A 202 -13.03 -3.46 15.87
C ALA A 202 -11.82 -4.36 15.58
N ALA A 203 -11.70 -4.76 14.32
CA ALA A 203 -10.46 -5.31 13.81
C ALA A 203 -9.36 -4.23 13.77
N ILE A 204 -8.12 -4.63 14.02
CA ILE A 204 -6.96 -3.75 13.87
C ILE A 204 -6.24 -4.15 12.59
N PHE A 205 -6.26 -3.24 11.62
CA PHE A 205 -5.56 -3.41 10.35
C PHE A 205 -4.11 -3.03 10.56
N VAL A 206 -3.22 -4.01 10.38
CA VAL A 206 -1.78 -3.89 10.59
C VAL A 206 -1.11 -3.85 9.24
N GLN A 207 -0.36 -2.77 8.99
CA GLN A 207 0.52 -2.66 7.82
C GLN A 207 1.97 -2.96 8.19
N SER A 208 2.84 -3.01 7.18
CA SER A 208 4.31 -2.96 7.31
C SER A 208 4.86 -1.98 6.30
N GLU A 209 6.13 -1.58 6.45
CA GLU A 209 6.84 -0.91 5.35
C GLU A 209 6.75 -1.79 4.10
N VAL A 210 6.50 -1.19 2.94
CA VAL A 210 6.42 -1.90 1.67
C VAL A 210 7.65 -2.80 1.50
N THR A 211 7.42 -4.09 1.22
CA THR A 211 8.43 -5.18 1.12
C THR A 211 8.99 -5.77 2.43
N HIS A 212 8.54 -5.32 3.60
CA HIS A 212 8.90 -5.93 4.89
C HIS A 212 7.78 -6.80 5.46
N ASP A 213 8.18 -7.81 6.22
CA ASP A 213 7.23 -8.62 6.99
C ASP A 213 6.52 -7.77 8.07
N PRO A 214 5.28 -8.13 8.46
CA PRO A 214 4.61 -7.52 9.60
C PRO A 214 5.33 -7.85 10.92
N PRO A 215 5.03 -7.15 12.03
CA PRO A 215 5.59 -7.54 13.32
C PRO A 215 5.15 -8.95 13.73
N ARG A 216 5.94 -9.60 14.60
CA ARG A 216 5.45 -10.79 15.31
C ARG A 216 4.58 -10.32 16.46
N TRP A 217 3.29 -10.55 16.35
CA TRP A 217 2.31 -10.15 17.35
C TRP A 217 2.21 -11.19 18.46
N ASP A 218 2.15 -10.75 19.72
CA ASP A 218 1.93 -11.64 20.86
C ASP A 218 0.49 -12.13 20.89
N GLY A 219 0.30 -13.46 20.92
CA GLY A 219 -1.03 -14.09 20.87
C GLY A 219 -1.95 -13.65 22.00
N ALA A 220 -1.40 -13.32 23.18
CA ALA A 220 -2.18 -12.85 24.32
C ALA A 220 -2.95 -11.53 24.03
N ASP A 221 -2.43 -10.70 23.13
CA ASP A 221 -2.94 -9.34 22.85
C ASP A 221 -3.49 -9.16 21.44
N ALA A 222 -3.50 -10.21 20.61
CA ALA A 222 -3.85 -10.12 19.19
C ALA A 222 -5.28 -9.62 18.98
N GLY A 223 -6.27 -10.22 19.64
CA GLY A 223 -7.69 -9.98 19.33
C GLY A 223 -7.97 -10.12 17.83
N ALA A 224 -8.96 -9.39 17.30
CA ALA A 224 -9.23 -9.35 15.86
C ALA A 224 -8.18 -8.51 15.11
N LEU A 225 -7.25 -9.16 14.41
CA LEU A 225 -6.27 -8.54 13.52
C LEU A 225 -6.68 -8.73 12.06
N VAL A 226 -6.27 -7.80 11.19
CA VAL A 226 -6.27 -7.95 9.74
C VAL A 226 -4.91 -7.51 9.22
N TYR A 227 -4.27 -8.31 8.38
CA TYR A 227 -3.05 -7.91 7.71
C TYR A 227 -3.39 -7.13 6.43
N ALA A 228 -2.90 -5.90 6.33
CA ALA A 228 -3.25 -4.96 5.27
C ALA A 228 -2.04 -4.53 4.39
N PRO A 229 -1.32 -5.46 3.74
CA PRO A 229 -0.15 -5.11 2.94
C PRO A 229 -0.54 -4.38 1.63
N HIS A 230 0.39 -3.58 1.11
CA HIS A 230 0.30 -2.99 -0.21
C HIS A 230 1.11 -3.79 -1.23
N TRP A 231 0.64 -3.80 -2.47
CA TRP A 231 1.34 -4.46 -3.56
C TRP A 231 1.13 -3.72 -4.88
N TYR A 232 2.23 -3.47 -5.59
CA TYR A 232 2.19 -2.92 -6.94
C TYR A 232 3.13 -3.72 -7.83
N ASP A 233 2.78 -3.84 -9.12
CA ASP A 233 3.79 -4.16 -10.14
C ASP A 233 4.73 -2.96 -10.25
N VAL A 234 5.85 -3.04 -9.52
CA VAL A 234 6.91 -2.02 -9.43
C VAL A 234 7.35 -1.55 -10.82
N MET A 235 7.41 -2.45 -11.82
CA MET A 235 7.78 -2.05 -13.17
C MET A 235 6.71 -1.15 -13.78
N ALA A 236 5.45 -1.56 -13.72
CA ALA A 236 4.33 -0.79 -14.27
C ALA A 236 4.15 0.55 -13.55
N LEU A 237 4.23 0.56 -12.22
CA LEU A 237 4.07 1.74 -11.39
C LEU A 237 5.15 2.80 -11.69
N PHE A 238 6.43 2.41 -11.66
CA PHE A 238 7.52 3.38 -11.75
C PHE A 238 7.97 3.69 -13.18
N ARG A 239 7.82 2.76 -14.13
CA ARG A 239 8.07 3.08 -15.55
C ARG A 239 6.89 3.76 -16.22
N ARG A 240 5.68 3.65 -15.64
CA ARG A 240 4.43 4.05 -16.29
C ARG A 240 4.30 3.39 -17.66
N GLU A 241 4.60 2.09 -17.72
CA GLU A 241 4.54 1.29 -18.95
C GLU A 241 4.04 -0.12 -18.64
N HIS A 242 3.16 -0.66 -19.50
CA HIS A 242 2.80 -2.06 -19.45
C HIS A 242 3.67 -2.89 -20.41
N LEU A 243 4.48 -3.79 -19.86
CA LEU A 243 5.20 -4.81 -20.64
C LEU A 243 4.52 -6.17 -20.43
N PRO A 244 3.86 -6.74 -21.45
CA PRO A 244 3.09 -7.98 -21.28
C PRO A 244 3.97 -9.22 -21.04
N TRP A 245 5.26 -9.13 -21.38
CA TRP A 245 6.22 -10.23 -21.31
C TRP A 245 7.29 -10.06 -20.23
N LEU A 246 7.29 -8.95 -19.48
CA LEU A 246 8.30 -8.66 -18.45
C LEU A 246 7.68 -8.05 -17.18
N ALA A 247 8.05 -8.57 -16.01
CA ALA A 247 7.77 -7.96 -14.71
C ALA A 247 8.89 -8.24 -13.72
N LEU A 248 8.86 -7.59 -12.55
CA LEU A 248 9.79 -7.87 -11.44
C LEU A 248 9.21 -8.92 -10.50
N ASP A 249 10.03 -9.90 -10.14
CA ASP A 249 9.80 -10.79 -9.00
C ASP A 249 10.46 -10.18 -7.76
N THR A 250 9.70 -9.36 -7.02
CA THR A 250 10.21 -8.61 -5.86
C THR A 250 10.58 -9.52 -4.70
N LEU A 251 9.97 -10.71 -4.58
CA LEU A 251 10.34 -11.70 -3.58
C LEU A 251 11.73 -12.28 -3.84
N LYS A 252 12.06 -12.55 -5.11
CA LYS A 252 13.35 -13.15 -5.48
C LYS A 252 14.42 -12.13 -5.84
N GLY A 253 14.06 -10.85 -5.99
CA GLY A 253 14.95 -9.82 -6.51
C GLY A 253 15.37 -10.09 -7.96
N SER A 254 14.50 -10.68 -8.77
CA SER A 254 14.80 -11.07 -10.16
C SER A 254 13.74 -10.60 -11.15
N VAL A 255 13.91 -10.91 -12.43
CA VAL A 255 12.93 -10.63 -13.49
C VAL A 255 12.11 -11.89 -13.81
N ALA A 256 10.82 -11.71 -14.07
CA ALA A 256 9.95 -12.73 -14.64
C ALA A 256 9.72 -12.42 -16.11
N VAL A 257 10.22 -13.29 -16.99
CA VAL A 257 10.13 -13.14 -18.45
C VAL A 257 9.12 -14.17 -18.97
N THR A 258 8.16 -13.77 -19.79
CA THR A 258 6.96 -14.51 -20.27
C THR A 258 5.72 -14.44 -19.35
N PRO A 259 4.50 -14.41 -19.93
CA PRO A 259 3.26 -14.36 -19.14
C PRO A 259 3.08 -15.48 -18.09
N PRO A 260 3.41 -16.75 -18.35
CA PRO A 260 3.29 -17.81 -17.33
C PRO A 260 4.21 -17.59 -16.13
N LEU A 261 5.45 -17.15 -16.36
CA LEU A 261 6.40 -16.87 -15.27
C LEU A 261 5.97 -15.64 -14.47
N ILE A 262 5.45 -14.59 -15.12
CA ILE A 262 4.88 -13.42 -14.44
C ILE A 262 3.71 -13.83 -13.54
N ARG A 263 2.75 -14.62 -14.05
CA ARG A 263 1.62 -15.12 -13.25
C ARG A 263 2.09 -15.90 -12.02
N ARG A 264 3.09 -16.77 -12.18
CA ARG A 264 3.67 -17.54 -11.07
C ARG A 264 4.34 -16.64 -10.05
N ALA A 265 5.09 -15.64 -10.49
CA ALA A 265 5.79 -14.69 -9.62
C ALA A 265 4.80 -13.84 -8.81
N PHE A 266 3.80 -13.24 -9.46
CA PHE A 266 2.81 -12.40 -8.77
C PHE A 266 1.96 -13.22 -7.79
N ALA A 267 1.53 -14.42 -8.18
CA ALA A 267 0.80 -15.30 -7.27
C ALA A 267 1.68 -15.74 -6.07
N ALA A 268 2.99 -15.91 -6.25
CA ALA A 268 3.90 -16.21 -5.14
C ALA A 268 4.05 -15.01 -4.19
N GLN A 269 4.09 -13.78 -4.73
CA GLN A 269 4.08 -12.53 -3.95
C GLN A 269 2.82 -12.44 -3.07
N MET A 270 1.64 -12.68 -3.64
CA MET A 270 0.39 -12.68 -2.88
C MET A 270 0.33 -13.77 -1.80
N ARG A 271 0.77 -15.00 -2.13
CA ARG A 271 0.83 -16.09 -1.14
C ARG A 271 1.81 -15.82 0.00
N ALA A 272 2.87 -15.06 -0.24
CA ALA A 272 3.81 -14.69 0.82
C ALA A 272 3.13 -13.84 1.91
N PHE A 273 2.14 -13.00 1.57
CA PHE A 273 1.37 -12.27 2.56
C PHE A 273 0.54 -13.19 3.46
N ARG A 274 -0.12 -14.20 2.90
CA ARG A 274 -0.84 -15.22 3.70
C ARG A 274 0.09 -15.97 4.63
N ARG A 275 1.27 -16.36 4.13
CA ARG A 275 2.29 -17.04 4.94
C ARG A 275 2.77 -16.13 6.09
N ALA A 276 3.10 -14.88 5.79
CA ALA A 276 3.51 -13.91 6.80
C ALA A 276 2.44 -13.71 7.88
N SER A 277 1.17 -13.64 7.48
CA SER A 277 0.04 -13.57 8.43
C SER A 277 -0.05 -14.82 9.32
N ALA A 278 0.04 -16.02 8.74
CA ALA A 278 0.01 -17.27 9.49
C ALA A 278 1.17 -17.37 10.51
N GLU A 279 2.37 -16.97 10.13
CA GLU A 279 3.58 -17.09 10.96
C GLU A 279 3.73 -15.99 12.02
N ARG A 280 3.13 -14.81 11.80
CA ARG A 280 3.45 -13.59 12.57
C ARG A 280 2.24 -12.90 13.15
N LEU A 281 1.05 -13.12 12.61
CA LEU A 281 -0.21 -12.49 13.01
C LEU A 281 -1.31 -13.52 13.31
N HIS A 282 -0.92 -14.74 13.72
CA HIS A 282 -1.85 -15.81 14.15
C HIS A 282 -2.90 -16.20 13.11
N GLY A 283 -2.54 -16.11 11.82
CA GLY A 283 -3.47 -16.45 10.74
C GLY A 283 -4.55 -15.40 10.48
N ALA A 284 -4.32 -14.14 10.88
CA ALA A 284 -5.21 -13.03 10.57
C ALA A 284 -5.62 -12.98 9.08
N PRO A 285 -6.87 -12.60 8.75
CA PRO A 285 -7.29 -12.36 7.38
C PRO A 285 -6.36 -11.35 6.70
N VAL A 286 -6.15 -11.53 5.39
CA VAL A 286 -5.32 -10.64 4.58
C VAL A 286 -6.20 -9.87 3.61
N VAL A 287 -6.14 -8.55 3.68
CA VAL A 287 -6.74 -7.64 2.70
C VAL A 287 -5.59 -6.90 2.03
N LEU A 288 -5.47 -6.99 0.72
CA LEU A 288 -4.50 -6.18 -0.01
C LEU A 288 -4.95 -4.71 0.06
N GLY A 289 -4.36 -3.94 0.97
CA GLY A 289 -4.78 -2.58 1.33
C GLY A 289 -4.65 -1.60 0.18
N GLU A 290 -3.67 -1.82 -0.69
CA GLU A 290 -3.53 -1.06 -1.92
C GLU A 290 -2.91 -1.90 -3.02
N PHE A 291 -3.41 -1.70 -4.23
CA PHE A 291 -2.78 -2.06 -5.49
C PHE A 291 -3.42 -1.25 -6.61
N GLY A 292 -2.75 -1.12 -7.75
CA GLY A 292 -3.30 -0.35 -8.86
C GLY A 292 -2.35 -0.27 -10.04
N VAL A 293 -2.72 0.55 -11.03
CA VAL A 293 -1.92 0.81 -12.23
C VAL A 293 -2.00 2.28 -12.61
N PRO A 294 -0.90 2.91 -13.07
CA PRO A 294 -0.95 4.27 -13.60
C PRO A 294 -1.83 4.33 -14.85
N PHE A 295 -2.66 5.36 -14.96
CA PHE A 295 -3.49 5.63 -16.13
C PHE A 295 -2.78 6.50 -17.15
N ASP A 296 -1.75 7.25 -16.74
CA ASP A 296 -0.87 8.04 -17.60
C ASP A 296 0.25 7.22 -18.26
N MET A 297 0.09 5.90 -18.31
CA MET A 297 1.01 4.99 -18.98
C MET A 297 1.32 5.41 -20.43
N HIS A 298 2.54 5.11 -20.87
CA HIS A 298 3.02 5.37 -22.22
C HIS A 298 2.86 6.85 -22.62
N GLY A 299 3.18 7.75 -21.68
CA GLY A 299 3.05 9.20 -21.87
C GLY A 299 1.59 9.64 -22.07
N GLY A 300 0.65 9.03 -21.34
CA GLY A 300 -0.77 9.33 -21.41
C GLY A 300 -1.40 9.06 -22.79
N ARG A 301 -0.92 8.05 -23.53
CA ARG A 301 -1.45 7.72 -24.87
C ARG A 301 -2.98 7.56 -24.84
N ALA A 302 -3.49 6.86 -23.83
CA ALA A 302 -4.92 6.59 -23.65
C ALA A 302 -5.76 7.87 -23.57
N PHE A 303 -5.23 8.98 -23.04
CA PHE A 303 -5.97 10.24 -22.92
C PHE A 303 -6.25 10.89 -24.27
N ARG A 304 -5.39 10.62 -25.26
CA ARG A 304 -5.54 11.14 -26.62
C ARG A 304 -6.38 10.22 -27.50
N THR A 305 -6.33 8.91 -27.25
CA THR A 305 -6.97 7.90 -28.11
C THR A 305 -8.28 7.35 -27.56
N GLY A 306 -8.57 7.54 -26.27
CA GLY A 306 -9.65 6.84 -25.55
C GLY A 306 -9.40 5.35 -25.33
N ASP A 307 -8.24 4.83 -25.75
CA ASP A 307 -7.89 3.41 -25.70
C ASP A 307 -7.08 3.10 -24.43
N PHE A 308 -7.75 2.57 -23.42
CA PHE A 308 -7.19 2.16 -22.13
C PHE A 308 -6.78 0.68 -22.08
N SER A 309 -6.63 0.01 -23.25
CA SER A 309 -6.35 -1.43 -23.30
C SER A 309 -5.07 -1.84 -22.55
N ALA A 310 -4.05 -0.98 -22.50
CA ALA A 310 -2.79 -1.26 -21.79
C ALA A 310 -3.01 -1.27 -20.27
N GLN A 311 -3.73 -0.27 -19.76
CA GLN A 311 -4.13 -0.15 -18.36
C GLN A 311 -5.03 -1.31 -17.96
N GLU A 312 -6.00 -1.67 -18.80
CA GLU A 312 -6.87 -2.82 -18.60
C GLU A 312 -6.10 -4.14 -18.54
N GLN A 313 -5.11 -4.36 -19.41
CA GLN A 313 -4.27 -5.56 -19.38
C GLN A 313 -3.37 -5.60 -18.14
N ALA A 314 -2.78 -4.46 -17.77
CA ALA A 314 -1.97 -4.35 -16.57
C ALA A 314 -2.79 -4.64 -15.31
N LEU A 315 -4.00 -4.07 -15.21
CA LEU A 315 -4.89 -4.23 -14.06
C LEU A 315 -5.45 -5.65 -13.97
N ASP A 316 -5.86 -6.26 -15.08
CA ASP A 316 -6.31 -7.67 -15.11
C ASP A 316 -5.21 -8.64 -14.70
N ARG A 317 -3.96 -8.38 -15.10
CA ARG A 317 -2.81 -9.17 -14.66
C ARG A 317 -2.65 -9.12 -13.13
N SER A 318 -2.88 -7.97 -12.50
CA SER A 318 -2.86 -7.80 -11.04
C SER A 318 -4.02 -8.54 -10.37
N PHE A 319 -5.25 -8.36 -10.86
CA PHE A 319 -6.44 -9.03 -10.31
C PHE A 319 -6.34 -10.56 -10.38
N ARG A 320 -5.80 -11.13 -11.46
CA ARG A 320 -5.56 -12.58 -11.55
C ARG A 320 -4.64 -13.11 -10.43
N ALA A 321 -3.69 -12.29 -9.96
CA ALA A 321 -2.83 -12.68 -8.85
C ALA A 321 -3.57 -12.62 -7.51
N VAL A 322 -4.43 -11.62 -7.32
CA VAL A 322 -5.32 -11.47 -6.15
C VAL A 322 -6.30 -12.64 -6.07
N GLU A 323 -7.01 -12.94 -7.16
CA GLU A 323 -7.93 -14.08 -7.31
C GLU A 323 -7.22 -15.41 -7.01
N GLY A 324 -6.08 -15.65 -7.66
CA GLY A 324 -5.31 -16.89 -7.50
C GLY A 324 -4.69 -17.08 -6.10
N ALA A 325 -4.74 -16.06 -5.24
CA ALA A 325 -4.34 -16.13 -3.84
C ALA A 325 -5.53 -16.05 -2.87
N LEU A 326 -6.75 -15.91 -3.39
CA LEU A 326 -8.00 -15.72 -2.61
C LEU A 326 -7.91 -14.56 -1.63
N LEU A 327 -7.29 -13.46 -2.06
CA LEU A 327 -7.18 -12.25 -1.24
C LEU A 327 -8.36 -11.32 -1.48
N SER A 328 -8.84 -10.69 -0.41
CA SER A 328 -9.61 -9.45 -0.54
C SER A 328 -8.67 -8.31 -0.91
N SER A 329 -9.19 -7.24 -1.53
CA SER A 329 -8.34 -6.13 -1.99
C SER A 329 -9.08 -4.81 -2.08
N THR A 330 -8.34 -3.71 -1.93
CA THR A 330 -8.79 -2.33 -2.17
C THR A 330 -7.96 -1.71 -3.29
N LEU A 331 -8.63 -1.38 -4.39
CA LEU A 331 -8.00 -0.80 -5.58
C LEU A 331 -7.68 0.67 -5.33
N TRP A 332 -6.42 1.04 -5.51
CA TRP A 332 -5.95 2.41 -5.47
C TRP A 332 -6.11 3.05 -6.86
N ASN A 333 -6.98 4.02 -7.06
CA ASN A 333 -7.95 4.58 -6.09
C ASN A 333 -9.21 5.08 -6.79
N TYR A 334 -10.07 5.81 -6.08
CA TYR A 334 -11.16 6.59 -6.67
C TYR A 334 -11.02 8.04 -6.21
N THR A 335 -10.75 8.94 -7.16
CA THR A 335 -10.63 10.38 -6.92
C THR A 335 -11.65 11.12 -7.78
N ALA A 336 -12.68 11.70 -7.15
CA ALA A 336 -13.87 12.23 -7.84
C ALA A 336 -13.60 13.50 -8.69
N ASP A 337 -12.47 14.15 -8.46
CA ASP A 337 -11.98 15.33 -9.19
C ASP A 337 -10.72 15.01 -10.03
N ASN A 338 -10.42 13.73 -10.24
CA ASN A 338 -9.31 13.33 -11.09
C ASN A 338 -9.47 13.88 -12.52
N SER A 339 -8.37 14.33 -13.12
CA SER A 339 -8.31 14.73 -14.53
C SER A 339 -7.11 14.11 -15.23
N ASN A 340 -7.19 13.97 -16.55
CA ASN A 340 -6.09 13.49 -17.39
C ASN A 340 -4.86 14.43 -17.33
N ALA A 341 -5.08 15.71 -17.04
CA ALA A 341 -4.02 16.72 -17.02
C ALA A 341 -3.18 16.69 -15.72
N HIS A 342 -3.82 16.39 -14.59
CA HIS A 342 -3.21 16.56 -13.27
C HIS A 342 -3.36 15.34 -12.35
N GLY A 343 -3.97 14.24 -12.82
CA GLY A 343 -4.26 13.07 -12.01
C GLY A 343 -5.18 13.45 -10.85
N ASP A 344 -4.73 13.14 -9.65
CA ASP A 344 -5.42 13.37 -8.37
C ASP A 344 -5.53 14.84 -7.90
N GLN A 345 -5.12 15.81 -8.74
CA GLN A 345 -5.06 17.25 -8.42
C GLN A 345 -4.13 17.63 -7.26
N TRP A 346 -3.37 16.69 -6.70
CA TRP A 346 -2.57 16.91 -5.51
C TRP A 346 -1.09 16.74 -5.79
N ASN A 347 -0.67 15.54 -6.17
CA ASN A 347 0.74 15.20 -6.31
C ASN A 347 1.13 14.79 -7.75
N GLY A 348 0.13 14.71 -8.64
CA GLY A 348 0.29 14.31 -10.03
C GLY A 348 0.26 12.80 -10.25
N GLU A 349 -0.17 12.03 -9.25
CA GLU A 349 -0.49 10.62 -9.41
C GLU A 349 -1.79 10.45 -10.18
N ASP A 350 -1.78 9.54 -11.15
CA ASP A 350 -2.97 9.20 -11.91
C ASP A 350 -3.24 7.70 -11.81
N LEU A 351 -3.70 7.26 -10.63
CA LEU A 351 -4.03 5.86 -10.33
C LEU A 351 -5.56 5.62 -10.26
N SER A 352 -6.36 6.68 -10.29
CA SER A 352 -7.80 6.58 -10.06
C SER A 352 -8.52 5.74 -11.12
N ILE A 353 -9.48 4.92 -10.76
CA ILE A 353 -10.34 4.25 -11.76
C ILE A 353 -11.35 5.20 -12.42
N PHE A 354 -11.36 6.46 -12.02
CA PHE A 354 -12.28 7.49 -12.49
C PHE A 354 -11.52 8.73 -12.96
N SER A 355 -12.05 9.39 -14.00
CA SER A 355 -11.63 10.72 -14.44
C SER A 355 -12.83 11.48 -15.00
N ARG A 356 -12.94 12.77 -14.68
CA ARG A 356 -13.97 13.64 -15.25
C ARG A 356 -13.87 13.74 -16.77
N ASP A 357 -12.66 13.65 -17.31
CA ASP A 357 -12.41 13.71 -18.74
C ASP A 357 -12.88 12.45 -19.50
N GLN A 358 -13.32 11.41 -18.79
CA GLN A 358 -13.92 10.22 -19.39
C GLN A 358 -15.45 10.22 -19.27
N MET A 359 -16.02 11.27 -18.68
CA MET A 359 -17.47 11.44 -18.66
C MET A 359 -17.99 11.80 -20.04
N ARG A 360 -19.16 11.26 -20.36
CA ARG A 360 -19.91 11.56 -21.58
C ARG A 360 -21.35 11.87 -21.24
N ASP A 361 -21.97 12.81 -21.95
CA ASP A 361 -23.38 13.18 -21.72
C ASP A 361 -24.33 12.00 -22.00
N ASP A 362 -23.95 11.10 -22.90
CA ASP A 362 -24.70 9.90 -23.29
C ASP A 362 -24.24 8.61 -22.58
N GLY A 363 -23.33 8.72 -21.60
CA GLY A 363 -22.75 7.56 -20.91
C GLY A 363 -23.72 6.91 -19.92
N ASP A 364 -23.68 5.56 -19.80
CA ASP A 364 -24.40 4.84 -18.74
C ASP A 364 -23.94 5.41 -17.37
N PRO A 365 -24.85 5.97 -16.56
CA PRO A 365 -24.50 6.57 -15.27
C PRO A 365 -23.73 5.64 -14.32
N ARG A 366 -23.86 4.32 -14.48
CA ARG A 366 -23.11 3.32 -13.69
C ARG A 366 -21.62 3.31 -13.97
N TYR A 367 -21.22 3.63 -15.20
CA TYR A 367 -19.87 3.45 -15.71
C TYR A 367 -19.23 4.76 -16.18
N ASN A 368 -20.01 5.84 -16.19
CA ASN A 368 -19.61 7.13 -16.75
C ASN A 368 -18.38 7.70 -16.02
N GLY A 369 -17.36 8.12 -16.77
CA GLY A 369 -16.07 8.58 -16.21
C GLY A 369 -15.13 7.46 -15.75
N GLY A 370 -15.56 6.19 -15.82
CA GLY A 370 -14.74 5.05 -15.44
C GLY A 370 -13.63 4.76 -16.44
N ARG A 371 -12.53 4.22 -15.93
CA ARG A 371 -11.32 3.87 -16.66
C ARG A 371 -10.95 2.42 -16.37
N ALA A 372 -10.65 1.66 -17.40
CA ALA A 372 -10.31 0.24 -17.30
C ALA A 372 -11.35 -0.63 -16.55
N LEU A 373 -12.65 -0.27 -16.64
CA LEU A 373 -13.71 -0.94 -15.88
C LEU A 373 -13.86 -2.42 -16.23
N ALA A 374 -13.58 -2.83 -17.47
CA ALA A 374 -13.60 -4.24 -17.86
C ALA A 374 -12.56 -5.09 -17.12
N ALA A 375 -11.52 -4.46 -16.55
CA ALA A 375 -10.59 -5.13 -15.66
C ALA A 375 -11.01 -5.03 -14.19
N ALA A 376 -11.56 -3.89 -13.76
CA ALA A 376 -11.87 -3.60 -12.36
C ALA A 376 -13.21 -4.22 -11.86
N ILE A 377 -14.23 -4.26 -12.70
CA ILE A 377 -15.55 -4.80 -12.38
C ILE A 377 -15.57 -6.28 -12.77
N ARG A 378 -15.42 -7.18 -11.81
CA ARG A 378 -15.22 -8.62 -12.07
C ARG A 378 -16.22 -9.44 -11.25
N PRO A 379 -16.64 -10.62 -11.72
CA PRO A 379 -17.38 -11.55 -10.88
C PRO A 379 -16.50 -12.02 -9.71
N TYR A 380 -17.10 -12.15 -8.53
CA TYR A 380 -16.43 -12.68 -7.34
C TYR A 380 -17.43 -13.23 -6.34
N ALA A 381 -16.99 -14.17 -5.51
CA ALA A 381 -17.78 -14.65 -4.39
C ALA A 381 -17.78 -13.61 -3.26
N ARG A 382 -18.94 -12.99 -3.03
CA ARG A 382 -19.14 -11.94 -2.01
C ARG A 382 -19.25 -12.52 -0.61
N ALA A 383 -20.01 -13.60 -0.49
CA ALA A 383 -20.23 -14.33 0.75
C ALA A 383 -20.29 -15.82 0.42
N VAL A 384 -19.56 -16.65 1.16
CA VAL A 384 -19.43 -18.09 0.88
C VAL A 384 -19.94 -18.86 2.08
N ALA A 385 -20.79 -19.86 1.82
CA ALA A 385 -21.25 -20.80 2.84
C ALA A 385 -20.18 -21.87 3.12
N GLY A 386 -18.99 -21.41 3.52
CA GLY A 386 -17.82 -22.25 3.76
C GLY A 386 -16.51 -21.57 3.36
N GLU A 387 -15.49 -22.36 3.04
CA GLU A 387 -14.14 -21.88 2.72
C GLU A 387 -13.85 -21.96 1.22
N ALA A 388 -13.48 -20.83 0.61
CA ALA A 388 -13.07 -20.76 -0.79
C ALA A 388 -11.79 -21.59 -1.05
N LEU A 389 -11.81 -22.41 -2.11
CA LEU A 389 -10.67 -23.21 -2.56
C LEU A 389 -10.00 -22.61 -3.80
N THR A 390 -10.79 -22.18 -4.78
CA THR A 390 -10.29 -21.55 -6.01
C THR A 390 -11.24 -20.46 -6.48
N MET A 391 -10.69 -19.43 -7.10
CA MET A 391 -11.44 -18.37 -7.78
C MET A 391 -10.63 -17.88 -8.97
N SER A 392 -11.27 -17.72 -10.13
CA SER A 392 -10.63 -17.16 -11.32
C SER A 392 -11.64 -16.49 -12.24
N PHE A 393 -11.23 -15.40 -12.88
CA PHE A 393 -11.97 -14.79 -13.98
C PHE A 393 -11.09 -14.62 -15.23
N ASP A 394 -11.50 -15.25 -16.32
CA ASP A 394 -10.96 -15.00 -17.66
C ASP A 394 -11.84 -13.95 -18.36
N ARG A 395 -11.41 -12.70 -18.30
CA ARG A 395 -12.09 -11.56 -18.95
C ARG A 395 -12.29 -11.77 -20.45
N ALA A 396 -11.30 -12.34 -21.16
CA ALA A 396 -11.37 -12.49 -22.61
C ALA A 396 -12.42 -13.54 -23.01
N ARG A 397 -12.55 -14.61 -22.22
CA ARG A 397 -13.57 -15.64 -22.41
C ARG A 397 -14.90 -15.33 -21.73
N ARG A 398 -14.96 -14.29 -20.88
CA ARG A 398 -16.07 -14.01 -19.96
C ARG A 398 -16.44 -15.25 -19.15
N ARG A 399 -15.42 -15.90 -18.58
CA ARG A 399 -15.57 -17.13 -17.79
C ARG A 399 -15.15 -16.90 -16.35
N PHE A 400 -16.06 -17.16 -15.41
CA PHE A 400 -15.78 -17.20 -13.98
C PHE A 400 -15.85 -18.64 -13.48
N GLU A 401 -14.88 -19.05 -12.68
CA GLU A 401 -14.82 -20.38 -12.04
C GLU A 401 -14.54 -20.21 -10.55
N PHE A 402 -15.31 -20.93 -9.73
CA PHE A 402 -15.22 -20.87 -8.28
C PHE A 402 -15.43 -22.26 -7.66
N SER A 403 -14.70 -22.55 -6.58
CA SER A 403 -14.97 -23.73 -5.76
C SER A 403 -14.76 -23.43 -4.28
N PHE A 404 -15.50 -24.16 -3.43
CA PHE A 404 -15.44 -24.02 -1.98
C PHE A 404 -15.74 -25.34 -1.28
N VAL A 405 -15.24 -25.48 -0.05
CA VAL A 405 -15.66 -26.52 0.89
C VAL A 405 -16.82 -25.95 1.70
N GLN A 406 -17.92 -26.69 1.84
CA GLN A 406 -19.03 -26.22 2.67
C GLN A 406 -18.69 -26.14 4.16
N ASP A 407 -19.34 -25.20 4.84
CA ASP A 407 -19.49 -25.22 6.29
C ASP A 407 -20.94 -25.57 6.63
N PRO A 408 -21.22 -26.78 7.16
CA PRO A 408 -22.57 -27.22 7.51
C PRO A 408 -23.29 -26.33 8.53
N ALA A 409 -22.58 -25.47 9.26
CA ALA A 409 -23.18 -24.49 10.17
C ALA A 409 -23.82 -23.30 9.44
N ILE A 410 -23.52 -23.08 8.15
CA ILE A 410 -24.01 -21.95 7.37
C ILE A 410 -25.16 -22.40 6.45
N ALA A 411 -26.38 -22.05 6.82
CA ALA A 411 -27.58 -22.36 6.02
C ALA A 411 -27.87 -21.32 4.91
N ALA A 412 -27.20 -20.17 4.93
CA ALA A 412 -27.37 -19.13 3.92
C ALA A 412 -26.73 -19.55 2.59
N PRO A 413 -27.25 -19.12 1.42
CA PRO A 413 -26.64 -19.42 0.14
C PRO A 413 -25.29 -18.71 -0.03
N THR A 414 -24.44 -19.28 -0.87
CA THR A 414 -23.25 -18.57 -1.39
C THR A 414 -23.72 -17.47 -2.34
N GLU A 415 -23.24 -16.23 -2.14
CA GLU A 415 -23.55 -15.07 -2.97
C GLU A 415 -22.36 -14.75 -3.91
N ILE A 416 -22.64 -14.64 -5.20
CA ILE A 416 -21.64 -14.32 -6.23
C ILE A 416 -22.10 -13.07 -6.96
N PHE A 417 -21.25 -12.06 -7.02
CA PHE A 417 -21.49 -10.90 -7.88
C PHE A 417 -21.28 -11.29 -9.35
N VAL A 418 -22.25 -11.01 -10.21
CA VAL A 418 -22.25 -11.34 -11.64
C VAL A 418 -22.49 -10.06 -12.44
N PRO A 419 -21.43 -9.31 -12.79
CA PRO A 419 -21.58 -7.97 -13.37
C PRO A 419 -22.18 -8.01 -14.78
N ARG A 420 -23.21 -7.19 -15.01
CA ARG A 420 -23.84 -6.92 -16.31
C ARG A 420 -22.84 -6.44 -17.35
N LEU A 421 -21.76 -5.78 -16.92
CA LEU A 421 -20.66 -5.39 -17.81
C LEU A 421 -20.11 -6.58 -18.62
N HIS A 422 -20.05 -7.77 -18.01
CA HIS A 422 -19.56 -8.98 -18.65
C HIS A 422 -20.68 -9.94 -19.07
N PHE A 423 -21.79 -9.97 -18.32
CA PHE A 423 -22.84 -10.99 -18.45
C PHE A 423 -24.23 -10.42 -18.83
N GLY A 424 -24.33 -9.13 -19.15
CA GLY A 424 -25.61 -8.46 -19.43
C GLY A 424 -26.31 -8.89 -20.73
N ARG A 425 -25.63 -9.67 -21.59
CA ARG A 425 -26.24 -10.36 -22.75
C ARG A 425 -26.75 -11.76 -22.40
N GLY A 426 -26.71 -12.12 -21.13
CA GLY A 426 -26.99 -13.45 -20.60
C GLY A 426 -25.72 -14.24 -20.29
N CYS A 427 -25.88 -15.24 -19.45
CA CYS A 427 -24.83 -16.17 -19.07
C CYS A 427 -25.38 -17.59 -18.90
N MET A 428 -24.52 -18.59 -19.10
CA MET A 428 -24.76 -19.97 -18.72
C MET A 428 -24.09 -20.23 -17.37
N VAL A 429 -24.88 -20.65 -16.38
CA VAL A 429 -24.40 -21.06 -15.05
C VAL A 429 -24.42 -22.58 -14.98
N GLN A 430 -23.31 -23.16 -14.53
CA GLN A 430 -23.18 -24.57 -14.21
C GLN A 430 -22.74 -24.71 -12.76
N VAL A 431 -23.44 -25.56 -12.01
CA VAL A 431 -23.14 -25.91 -10.61
C VAL A 431 -22.92 -27.40 -10.51
N SER A 432 -22.07 -27.85 -9.57
CA SER A 432 -21.81 -29.26 -9.33
C SER A 432 -23.03 -30.01 -8.78
N ASP A 433 -23.88 -29.30 -8.04
CA ASP A 433 -25.00 -29.83 -7.28
C ASP A 433 -26.02 -28.72 -6.97
N GLY A 434 -27.05 -29.03 -6.19
CA GLY A 434 -27.96 -28.04 -5.64
C GLY A 434 -28.73 -27.24 -6.69
N SER A 435 -28.95 -25.96 -6.40
CA SER A 435 -29.72 -25.05 -7.25
C SER A 435 -29.22 -23.61 -7.13
N TYR A 436 -29.52 -22.78 -8.13
CA TYR A 436 -29.17 -21.37 -8.11
C TYR A 436 -30.31 -20.47 -8.58
N THR A 437 -30.26 -19.21 -8.17
CA THR A 437 -31.09 -18.12 -8.70
C THR A 437 -30.21 -16.91 -9.01
N LEU A 438 -30.41 -16.29 -10.16
CA LEU A 438 -29.74 -15.04 -10.54
C LEU A 438 -30.71 -13.87 -10.37
N ASP A 439 -30.41 -12.97 -9.44
CA ASP A 439 -31.09 -11.67 -9.34
C ASP A 439 -30.37 -10.66 -10.22
N GLU A 440 -30.97 -10.37 -11.37
CA GLU A 440 -30.41 -9.40 -12.32
C GLU A 440 -30.41 -7.98 -11.76
N ALA A 441 -31.34 -7.61 -10.88
CA ALA A 441 -31.47 -6.25 -10.35
C ALA A 441 -30.30 -5.91 -9.42
N THR A 442 -29.87 -6.86 -8.61
CA THR A 442 -28.73 -6.73 -7.69
C THR A 442 -27.44 -7.34 -8.23
N GLU A 443 -27.44 -7.86 -9.46
CA GLU A 443 -26.30 -8.50 -10.11
C GLU A 443 -25.70 -9.62 -9.23
N THR A 444 -26.57 -10.37 -8.56
CA THR A 444 -26.15 -11.37 -7.56
C THR A 444 -26.74 -12.74 -7.87
N LEU A 445 -25.87 -13.75 -7.94
CA LEU A 445 -26.24 -15.15 -8.02
C LEU A 445 -26.20 -15.75 -6.62
N HIS A 446 -27.31 -16.37 -6.22
CA HIS A 446 -27.43 -17.14 -4.99
C HIS A 446 -27.31 -18.62 -5.32
N TYR A 447 -26.30 -19.29 -4.78
CA TYR A 447 -26.06 -20.72 -4.94
C TYR A 447 -26.37 -21.47 -3.65
N THR A 448 -27.41 -22.32 -3.70
CA THR A 448 -27.77 -23.24 -2.62
C THR A 448 -27.26 -24.63 -2.96
N HIS A 449 -26.19 -25.04 -2.28
CA HIS A 449 -25.52 -26.31 -2.52
C HIS A 449 -26.22 -27.49 -1.82
N ASP A 450 -25.97 -28.71 -2.29
CA ASP A 450 -26.40 -29.94 -1.62
C ASP A 450 -25.51 -30.23 -0.40
N PRO A 451 -26.06 -30.21 0.83
CA PRO A 451 -25.27 -30.43 2.04
C PRO A 451 -24.65 -31.84 2.13
N ALA A 452 -25.03 -32.79 1.26
CA ALA A 452 -24.42 -34.11 1.19
C ALA A 452 -23.03 -34.12 0.54
N GLN A 453 -22.65 -33.08 -0.22
CA GLN A 453 -21.36 -32.99 -0.90
C GLN A 453 -20.39 -32.11 -0.12
N ALA A 454 -19.11 -32.50 0.04
CA ALA A 454 -18.16 -31.69 0.81
C ALA A 454 -17.61 -30.48 0.01
N ILE A 455 -17.47 -30.64 -1.31
CA ILE A 455 -16.85 -29.64 -2.20
C ILE A 455 -17.84 -29.31 -3.30
N HIS A 456 -17.99 -28.02 -3.58
CA HIS A 456 -18.89 -27.50 -4.59
C HIS A 456 -18.13 -26.67 -5.62
N THR A 457 -18.57 -26.75 -6.87
CA THR A 457 -18.01 -25.94 -7.95
C THR A 457 -19.11 -25.19 -8.70
N LEU A 458 -18.73 -24.02 -9.20
CA LEU A 458 -19.59 -23.17 -10.00
C LEU A 458 -18.79 -22.58 -11.16
N ARG A 459 -19.39 -22.56 -12.34
CA ARG A 459 -18.87 -21.92 -13.54
C ARG A 459 -19.93 -21.02 -14.17
N ILE A 460 -19.53 -19.81 -14.55
CA ILE A 460 -20.36 -18.86 -15.30
C ILE A 460 -19.66 -18.54 -16.61
N ASP A 461 -20.31 -18.83 -17.74
CA ASP A 461 -19.86 -18.45 -19.09
C ASP A 461 -20.79 -17.35 -19.65
N GLY A 462 -20.24 -16.25 -20.17
CA GLY A 462 -21.03 -15.25 -20.90
C GLY A 462 -21.49 -15.76 -22.27
N LEU A 463 -22.73 -15.43 -22.66
CA LEU A 463 -23.31 -15.79 -23.98
C LEU A 463 -22.78 -14.94 -25.13
#